data_AF-A0A318R5X3-F1
#
_entry.id   AF-A0A318R5X3-F1
#
_cell.length_a   1.000
_cell.length_b   1.000
_cell.length_c   1.000
_cell.angle_alpha   90.00
_cell.angle_beta   90.00
_cell.angle_gamma   90.00
#
_symmetry.space_group_name_H-M   'P 1'
#
loop_
_entity.id
_entity.type
_entity.pdbx_description
1 polymer ?
#
loop_
_entity_poly.entity_id
_entity_poly.type
_entity_poly.pdbx_seq_one_letter_code
_entity_poly.pdbx_strand_id
1 'polypeptide(L)' 'MIKDSSTLKKGQNLKIEIEEVKDRLPKTVVEIIKKEPIVELVGYKMVDGNQFGLVVKLKSGEINWFFEKELSEIM' A
#
# COMPACT_ATOMS: atom_id res chain seq x y z
N MET A 1 3.11 -10.05 2.84
CA MET A 1 2.50 -9.90 1.51
C MET A 1 1.08 -10.41 1.59
N ILE A 2 0.09 -9.58 1.24
CA ILE A 2 -1.32 -9.96 1.19
C ILE A 2 -1.52 -10.96 0.05
N LYS A 3 -2.26 -12.03 0.33
CA LYS A 3 -2.59 -13.09 -0.65
C LYS A 3 -4.03 -13.03 -1.15
N ASP A 4 -4.90 -12.39 -0.38
CA ASP A 4 -6.31 -12.24 -0.67
C ASP A 4 -6.77 -10.89 -0.09
N SER A 5 -6.98 -9.89 -0.95
CA SER A 5 -7.46 -8.58 -0.49
C SER A 5 -8.95 -8.53 -0.19
N SER A 6 -9.72 -9.58 -0.50
CA SER A 6 -11.18 -9.58 -0.29
C SER A 6 -11.58 -9.51 1.18
N THR A 7 -10.66 -9.86 2.09
CA THR A 7 -10.86 -9.82 3.55
C THR A 7 -10.55 -8.45 4.15
N LEU A 8 -9.83 -7.58 3.44
CA LEU A 8 -9.38 -6.28 3.92
C LEU A 8 -10.54 -5.30 3.98
N LYS A 9 -10.48 -4.36 4.94
CA LYS A 9 -11.51 -3.34 5.13
C LYS A 9 -10.92 -1.94 5.09
N LYS A 10 -11.68 -0.97 4.58
CA LYS A 10 -11.32 0.46 4.70
C LYS A 10 -11.12 0.81 6.18
N GLY A 11 -10.11 1.63 6.47
CA GLY A 11 -9.67 1.98 7.82
C GLY A 11 -8.67 0.99 8.44
N GLN A 12 -8.39 -0.15 7.79
CA GLN A 12 -7.37 -1.09 8.26
C GLN A 12 -5.97 -0.54 8.02
N ASN A 13 -5.10 -0.68 9.01
CA ASN A 13 -3.68 -0.36 8.85
C ASN A 13 -2.95 -1.52 8.17
N LEU A 14 -2.15 -1.17 7.18
CA LEU A 14 -1.27 -2.07 6.43
C LEU A 14 0.15 -1.56 6.49
N LYS A 15 1.11 -2.44 6.21
CA LYS A 15 2.53 -2.10 6.11
C LYS A 15 2.99 -2.19 4.66
N ILE A 16 3.68 -1.17 4.18
CA ILE A 16 4.36 -1.21 2.88
C ILE A 16 5.66 -2.03 2.98
N GLU A 17 5.82 -2.97 2.06
CA GLU A 17 7.08 -3.71 1.87
C GLU A 17 8.01 -2.90 0.97
N ILE A 18 8.92 -2.14 1.59
CA ILE A 18 9.78 -1.17 0.90
C ILE A 18 10.60 -1.79 -0.24
N GLU A 19 11.03 -3.04 -0.08
CA GLU A 19 11.84 -3.76 -1.07
C GLU A 19 11.05 -4.07 -2.34
N GLU A 20 9.72 -4.20 -2.26
CA GLU A 20 8.86 -4.46 -3.42
C GLU A 20 8.52 -3.20 -4.22
N VAL A 21 8.65 -2.00 -3.62
CA VAL A 21 8.15 -0.73 -4.19
C VAL A 21 9.23 0.29 -4.53
N LYS A 22 10.43 0.15 -3.95
CA LYS A 22 11.49 1.17 -4.01
C LYS A 22 11.92 1.56 -5.43
N ASP A 23 11.82 0.63 -6.38
CA ASP A 23 12.25 0.86 -7.77
C ASP A 23 11.16 1.57 -8.61
N ARG A 24 9.91 1.56 -8.14
CA ARG A 24 8.75 2.19 -8.79
C ARG A 24 8.49 3.62 -8.30
N LEU A 25 8.99 3.96 -7.11
CA LEU A 25 8.64 5.21 -6.43
C LEU A 25 9.76 6.25 -6.49
N PRO A 26 9.43 7.55 -6.48
CA PRO A 26 10.42 8.60 -6.28
C PRO A 26 11.18 8.41 -4.96
N LYS A 27 12.47 8.74 -4.94
CA LYS A 27 13.33 8.61 -3.74
C LYS A 27 12.73 9.29 -2.50
N THR A 28 12.10 10.44 -2.68
CA THR A 28 11.44 11.19 -1.60
C THR A 28 10.32 10.38 -0.94
N VAL A 29 9.49 9.69 -1.73
CA VAL A 29 8.40 8.83 -1.23
C VAL A 29 8.99 7.60 -0.52
N VAL A 30 10.05 7.00 -1.08
CA VAL A 30 10.77 5.89 -0.45
C VAL A 30 11.31 6.28 0.94
N GLU A 31 11.87 7.48 1.08
CA GLU A 31 12.35 7.99 2.37
C GLU A 31 11.23 8.22 3.39
N ILE A 32 10.06 8.68 2.95
CA ILE A 32 8.87 8.81 3.80
C ILE A 32 8.42 7.43 4.30
N ILE A 33 8.28 6.46 3.40
CA ILE A 33 7.86 5.09 3.73
C ILE A 33 8.88 4.41 4.64
N LYS A 34 10.18 4.62 4.45
CA LYS A 34 11.21 4.07 5.34
C LYS A 34 11.11 4.57 6.79
N LYS A 35 10.65 5.80 7.00
CA LYS A 35 10.43 6.37 8.33
C LYS A 35 9.12 5.87 8.94
N GLU A 36 8.09 5.75 8.12
CA GLU A 36 6.76 5.35 8.54
C GLU A 36 6.10 4.47 7.46
N PRO A 37 6.26 3.13 7.54
CA PRO A 37 5.74 2.22 6.53
C PRO A 37 4.26 1.88 6.74
N ILE A 38 3.66 2.35 7.83
CA ILE A 38 2.27 2.05 8.18
C ILE A 38 1.34 3.04 7.49
N VAL A 39 0.35 2.48 6.79
CA VAL A 39 -0.60 3.22 5.95
C VAL A 39 -2.02 2.73 6.21
N GLU A 40 -3.00 3.59 5.99
CA GLU A 40 -4.41 3.24 6.15
C GLU A 40 -5.01 2.85 4.80
N LEU A 41 -5.70 1.71 4.72
CA LEU A 41 -6.46 1.33 3.53
C LEU A 41 -7.69 2.24 3.39
N VAL A 42 -7.78 3.01 2.30
CA VAL A 42 -8.89 3.94 2.06
C VAL A 42 -9.74 3.55 0.84
N GLY A 43 -9.27 2.61 0.02
CA GLY A 43 -10.07 2.07 -1.06
C GLY A 43 -9.35 1.09 -1.96
N TYR A 44 -9.93 0.86 -3.12
CA TYR A 44 -9.50 -0.11 -4.11
C TYR A 44 -9.50 0.54 -5.48
N LYS A 45 -8.59 0.13 -6.35
CA LYS A 45 -8.44 0.62 -7.72
C LYS A 45 -8.35 -0.56 -8.68
N MET A 46 -9.10 -0.52 -9.78
CA MET A 46 -8.94 -1.51 -10.84
C MET A 46 -7.68 -1.20 -11.66
N VAL A 47 -6.85 -2.22 -11.89
CA VAL A 47 -5.61 -2.18 -12.68
C VAL A 47 -5.75 -3.19 -13.81
N ASP A 48 -5.79 -2.68 -15.04
CA ASP A 48 -5.83 -3.45 -16.30
C ASP A 48 -6.85 -4.60 -16.37
N GLY A 49 -8.03 -4.40 -15.75
CA GLY A 49 -9.20 -5.28 -15.84
C GLY A 49 -9.16 -6.55 -15.00
N ASN A 50 -7.99 -7.08 -14.68
CA ASN A 50 -7.82 -8.35 -13.95
C ASN A 50 -7.10 -8.22 -12.61
N GLN A 51 -6.56 -7.05 -12.27
CA GLN A 51 -5.82 -6.84 -11.03
C GLN A 51 -6.46 -5.71 -10.21
N PHE A 52 -6.40 -5.85 -8.88
CA PHE A 52 -6.85 -4.81 -7.96
C PHE A 52 -5.64 -4.23 -7.23
N GLY A 53 -5.54 -2.90 -7.26
CA GLY A 53 -4.66 -2.12 -6.40
C GLY A 53 -5.39 -1.72 -5.13
N LEU A 54 -4.66 -1.69 -4.03
CA LEU A 54 -5.10 -1.17 -2.74
C LEU A 54 -4.69 0.30 -2.65
N VAL A 55 -5.69 1.17 -2.44
CA VAL A 55 -5.49 2.61 -2.28
C VAL A 55 -5.29 2.89 -0.81
N VAL A 56 -4.13 3.45 -0.46
CA VAL A 56 -3.73 3.70 0.92
C VAL A 56 -3.43 5.18 1.13
N LYS A 57 -3.66 5.63 2.36
CA LYS A 57 -3.27 6.96 2.83
C LYS A 57 -2.03 6.83 3.71
N LEU A 58 -0.96 7.51 3.31
CA LEU A 58 0.25 7.66 4.11
C LEU A 58 -0.03 8.62 5.28
N LYS A 59 0.75 8.53 6.37
CA LYS A 59 0.62 9.47 7.49
C LYS A 59 0.85 10.94 7.10
N SER A 60 1.59 11.21 6.02
CA SER A 60 1.75 12.57 5.46
C SER A 60 0.45 13.13 4.88
N GLY A 61 -0.58 12.32 4.70
CA GLY A 61 -1.83 12.66 4.03
C GLY A 61 -1.85 12.33 2.55
N GLU A 62 -0.70 11.96 1.96
CA GLU A 62 -0.60 11.52 0.57
C GLU A 62 -1.39 10.23 0.34
N ILE A 63 -2.06 10.15 -0.82
CA ILE A 63 -2.80 8.97 -1.25
C ILE A 63 -2.03 8.32 -2.39
N ASN A 64 -1.69 7.04 -2.21
CA ASN A 64 -1.01 6.23 -3.21
C ASN A 64 -1.73 4.88 -3.36
N TRP A 65 -1.37 4.11 -4.38
CA TRP A 65 -1.87 2.76 -4.55
C TRP A 65 -0.74 1.75 -4.76
N PHE A 66 -0.98 0.55 -4.26
CA PHE A 66 -0.03 -0.56 -4.22
C PHE A 66 -0.74 -1.86 -4.57
N PHE A 67 0.00 -2.81 -5.13
CA PHE A 67 -0.45 -4.18 -5.32
C PHE A 67 -0.48 -4.91 -3.97
N GLU A 68 -1.31 -5.95 -3.89
CA GLU A 68 -1.41 -6.82 -2.71
C GLU A 68 -0.05 -7.36 -2.25
N LYS A 69 0.79 -7.74 -3.21
CA LYS A 69 2.13 -8.28 -2.96
C LYS A 69 3.06 -7.25 -2.28
N GLU A 70 2.82 -5.96 -2.49
CA GLU A 70 3.65 -4.86 -1.96
C GLU A 70 3.23 -4.44 -0.54
N LEU A 71 2.18 -5.06 0.01
CA LEU A 71 1.60 -4.72 1.30
C LEU A 71 1.51 -5.96 2.20
N SER A 72 1.55 -5.74 3.51
CA SER A 72 1.33 -6.76 4.53
C SER A 72 0.31 -6.28 5.55
N GLU A 73 -0.51 -7.20 6.06
CA GLU A 73 -1.33 -6.94 7.24
C GLU A 73 -0.44 -6.79 8.48
N ILE A 74 -0.86 -5.92 9.39
CA ILE A 74 -0.24 -5.75 10.70
C ILE A 74 -1.12 -6.54 11.67
N MET A 75 -0.54 -7.56 12.30
CA MET A 75 -1.22 -8.33 13.36
C MET A 75 -1.45 -7.49 14.60
#